data_AF-A0A944RLJ1-F1
#
_entry.id   AF-A0A944RLJ1-F1
#
_cell.length_a   1.000
_cell.length_b   1.000
_cell.length_c   1.000
_cell.angle_alpha   90.00
_cell.angle_beta   90.00
_cell.angle_gamma   90.00
#
_symmetry.space_group_name_H-M   'P 1'
#
loop_
_entity.id
_entity.type
_entity.pdbx_description
1 polymer ?
#
loop_
_entity_poly.entity_id
_entity_poly.type
_entity_poly.pdbx_seq_one_letter_code
_entity_poly.pdbx_strand_id
1 'polypeptide(L)'
;MRKSRHHDINDAGLGKAAATPLFNHLKVADIAKGVGDPQCYQGQAGEARFKVGDKLRVKDHPDLFYNQTPGYLRGVIGTVTKLVYESPAPEDEAWGHIDKVEWFYALLFRHEDVWTDDGPDTNPNDTIHAQVSERWLEPV
;
A
#
# COMPACT_ATOMS: atom_id res chain seq x y z
N MET A 1 -16.58 34.42 24.07
CA MET A 1 -15.43 33.63 23.59
C MET A 1 -15.57 32.20 24.11
N ARG A 2 -15.96 31.24 23.26
CA ARG A 2 -16.18 29.84 23.68
C ARG A 2 -14.84 29.11 23.54
N LYS A 3 -14.21 28.73 24.66
CA LYS A 3 -12.95 27.97 24.64
C LYS A 3 -13.18 26.61 23.94
N SER A 4 -12.23 26.23 23.08
CA SER A 4 -12.20 24.96 22.35
C SER A 4 -12.18 23.77 23.32
N ARG A 5 -12.96 22.72 23.02
CA ARG A 5 -13.14 21.50 23.84
C ARG A 5 -11.93 20.57 23.91
N HIS A 6 -10.77 20.99 23.38
CA HIS A 6 -9.59 20.14 23.28
C HIS A 6 -8.53 20.38 24.37
N HIS A 7 -8.79 21.22 25.37
CA HIS A 7 -7.73 21.63 26.29
C HIS A 7 -7.58 20.79 27.57
N ASP A 8 -8.55 19.96 27.92
CA ASP A 8 -8.50 19.19 29.17
C ASP A 8 -8.79 17.71 28.90
N ILE A 9 -7.75 16.95 28.57
CA ILE A 9 -7.75 15.49 28.70
C ILE A 9 -6.77 15.10 29.81
N ASN A 10 -7.14 15.39 31.05
CA ASN A 10 -6.72 14.59 32.19
C ASN A 10 -7.85 13.59 32.48
N ASP A 11 -7.94 12.55 31.64
CA ASP A 11 -8.84 11.42 31.87
C ASP A 11 -8.22 10.52 32.93
N ALA A 12 -8.31 10.95 34.20
CA ALA A 12 -8.16 10.04 35.33
C ALA A 12 -9.41 9.17 35.37
N GLY A 13 -9.40 8.12 34.53
CA GLY A 13 -10.54 7.28 34.22
C GLY A 13 -11.35 6.86 35.44
N LEU A 14 -12.50 7.49 35.62
CA LEU A 14 -13.52 7.07 36.57
C LEU A 14 -14.61 6.33 35.79
N GLY A 15 -14.46 5.01 35.74
CA GLY A 15 -15.58 4.07 35.55
C GLY A 15 -16.07 3.86 34.12
N LYS A 16 -15.31 3.11 33.30
CA LYS A 16 -15.86 2.28 32.22
C LYS A 16 -15.13 0.94 32.20
N ALA A 17 -15.85 -0.13 31.88
CA ALA A 17 -15.47 -1.54 32.03
C ALA A 17 -13.96 -1.79 31.81
N ALA A 18 -13.31 -2.46 32.75
CA ALA A 18 -11.88 -2.82 32.70
C ALA A 18 -11.47 -3.74 31.53
N ALA A 19 -12.39 -4.05 30.61
CA ALA A 19 -12.22 -4.99 29.50
C ALA A 19 -12.43 -4.36 28.11
N THR A 20 -12.66 -3.05 28.00
CA THR A 20 -12.78 -2.40 26.68
C THR A 20 -11.38 -2.14 26.10
N PRO A 21 -11.11 -2.51 24.85
CA PRO A 21 -9.83 -2.18 24.22
C PRO A 21 -9.64 -0.66 24.18
N LEU A 22 -8.48 -0.21 24.63
CA LEU A 22 -8.05 1.19 24.50
C LEU A 22 -7.38 1.36 23.15
N PHE A 23 -7.83 2.34 22.37
CA PHE A 23 -7.27 2.65 21.06
C PHE A 23 -6.34 3.87 21.15
N ASN A 24 -5.16 3.77 20.54
CA ASN A 24 -4.26 4.91 20.45
C ASN A 24 -4.62 5.77 19.23
N HIS A 25 -5.44 6.79 19.44
CA HIS A 25 -5.89 7.71 18.40
C HIS A 25 -4.81 8.67 17.88
N LEU A 26 -3.68 8.81 18.59
CA LEU A 26 -2.60 9.73 18.21
C LEU A 26 -1.45 9.04 17.47
N LYS A 27 -1.39 7.69 17.46
CA LYS A 27 -0.28 6.90 16.88
C LYS A 27 0.16 7.40 15.50
N VAL A 28 -0.77 7.52 14.55
CA VAL A 28 -0.46 7.93 13.17
C VAL A 28 0.00 9.39 13.11
N ALA A 29 -0.64 10.27 13.88
CA ALA A 29 -0.27 11.67 13.93
C ALA A 29 1.15 11.83 14.47
N ASP A 30 1.52 11.10 15.51
CA ASP A 30 2.86 11.14 16.10
C ASP A 30 3.94 10.64 15.12
N ILE A 31 3.64 9.60 14.33
CA ILE A 31 4.55 9.04 13.31
C ILE A 31 4.76 10.03 12.14
N ALA A 32 3.70 10.65 11.64
CA ALA A 32 3.76 11.46 10.42
C ALA A 32 4.05 12.95 10.65
N LYS A 33 4.01 13.43 11.90
CA LYS A 33 4.11 14.86 12.23
C LYS A 33 5.40 15.49 11.71
N GLY A 34 5.26 16.42 10.77
CA GLY A 34 6.37 17.17 10.17
C GLY A 34 7.16 16.40 9.11
N VAL A 35 6.75 15.17 8.78
CA VAL A 35 7.41 14.31 7.77
C VAL A 35 6.48 14.04 6.58
N GLY A 36 5.22 13.68 6.84
CA GLY A 36 4.25 13.27 5.82
C GLY A 36 4.15 11.76 5.63
N ASP A 37 3.18 11.34 4.84
CA ASP A 37 2.85 9.94 4.53
C ASP A 37 2.91 9.76 3.00
N PRO A 38 3.66 8.77 2.45
CA PRO A 38 4.34 7.67 3.15
C PRO A 38 5.78 7.97 3.59
N GLN A 39 6.22 9.24 3.59
CA GLN A 39 7.60 9.60 3.93
C GLN A 39 8.02 9.18 5.36
N CYS A 40 7.07 9.06 6.29
CA CYS A 40 7.32 8.58 7.64
C CYS A 40 7.80 7.12 7.71
N TYR A 41 7.59 6.33 6.65
CA TYR A 41 8.02 4.93 6.55
C TYR A 41 9.35 4.74 5.79
N GLN A 42 9.98 5.83 5.34
CA GLN A 42 11.22 5.76 4.59
C GLN A 42 12.36 5.12 5.42
N GLY A 43 13.05 4.15 4.84
CA GLY A 43 14.13 3.37 5.44
C GLY A 43 13.68 2.18 6.28
N GLN A 44 12.37 1.89 6.36
CA GLN A 44 11.84 0.83 7.22
C GLN A 44 11.62 -0.51 6.51
N ALA A 45 11.62 -0.56 5.17
CA ALA A 45 11.43 -1.81 4.42
C ALA A 45 12.72 -2.63 4.23
N GLY A 46 13.89 -2.04 4.52
CA GLY A 46 15.19 -2.66 4.24
C GLY A 46 15.58 -2.56 2.76
N GLU A 47 16.45 -3.46 2.30
CA GLU A 47 16.90 -3.47 0.90
C GLU A 47 15.77 -3.95 -0.03
N ALA A 48 15.53 -3.20 -1.12
CA ALA A 48 14.54 -3.56 -2.12
C ALA A 48 14.94 -4.86 -2.82
N ARG A 49 13.99 -5.81 -2.92
CA ARG A 49 14.24 -7.09 -3.58
C ARG A 49 14.40 -6.97 -5.09
N PHE A 50 13.79 -5.94 -5.70
CA PHE A 50 13.76 -5.74 -7.14
C PHE A 50 14.28 -4.35 -7.52
N LYS A 51 14.65 -4.17 -8.78
CA LYS A 51 15.16 -2.90 -9.33
C LYS A 51 14.43 -2.49 -10.61
N VAL A 52 14.61 -1.22 -10.98
CA VAL A 52 14.11 -0.70 -12.26
C VAL A 52 14.65 -1.54 -13.42
N GLY A 53 13.77 -1.89 -14.35
CA GLY A 53 14.03 -2.75 -15.50
C GLY A 53 13.75 -4.23 -15.27
N ASP A 54 13.55 -4.69 -14.03
CA ASP A 54 13.16 -6.07 -13.77
C ASP A 54 11.78 -6.38 -14.36
N LYS A 55 11.63 -7.58 -14.93
CA LYS A 55 10.34 -8.14 -15.34
C LYS A 55 9.81 -9.02 -14.24
N LEU A 56 8.62 -8.71 -13.74
CA LEU A 56 8.01 -9.39 -12.61
C LEU A 56 6.59 -9.82 -12.94
N ARG A 57 6.20 -11.00 -12.48
CA ARG A 57 4.82 -11.47 -12.53
C ARG A 57 4.08 -11.01 -11.29
N VAL A 58 2.84 -10.55 -11.47
CA VAL A 58 1.92 -10.31 -10.34
C VAL A 58 1.32 -11.66 -9.92
N LYS A 59 1.55 -12.06 -8.68
CA LYS A 59 1.03 -13.30 -8.10
C LYS A 59 -0.48 -13.26 -7.92
N ASP A 60 -1.06 -14.46 -7.88
CA ASP A 60 -2.47 -14.69 -7.56
C ASP A 60 -2.63 -15.20 -6.12
N HIS A 61 -2.38 -14.33 -5.15
CA HIS A 61 -2.65 -14.63 -3.73
C HIS A 61 -4.15 -14.55 -3.43
N PRO A 62 -4.60 -15.26 -2.36
CA PRO A 62 -5.94 -15.08 -1.82
C PRO A 62 -6.27 -13.60 -1.56
N ASP A 63 -7.44 -13.18 -2.02
CA ASP A 63 -7.89 -11.78 -2.03
C ASP A 63 -9.09 -11.53 -1.11
N LEU A 64 -9.35 -12.47 -0.20
CA LEU A 64 -10.46 -12.43 0.73
C LEU A 64 -10.42 -11.18 1.62
N PHE A 65 -11.58 -10.53 1.75
CA PHE A 65 -11.82 -9.27 2.46
C PHE A 65 -11.23 -8.03 1.80
N TYR A 66 -9.91 -7.94 1.60
CA TYR A 66 -9.31 -6.70 1.10
C TYR A 66 -7.94 -6.88 0.45
N ASN A 67 -7.72 -6.16 -0.65
CA ASN A 67 -6.42 -5.90 -1.27
C ASN A 67 -6.52 -4.70 -2.24
N GLN A 68 -5.39 -4.12 -2.62
CA GLN A 68 -5.33 -3.05 -3.64
C GLN A 68 -4.59 -3.44 -4.91
N THR A 69 -4.27 -4.73 -5.10
CA THR A 69 -3.66 -5.21 -6.34
C THR A 69 -4.76 -5.74 -7.26
N PRO A 70 -5.15 -5.03 -8.34
CA PRO A 70 -6.35 -5.37 -9.08
C PRO A 70 -6.32 -6.76 -9.73
N GLY A 71 -7.49 -7.41 -9.76
CA GLY A 71 -7.65 -8.76 -10.33
C GLY A 71 -7.23 -8.89 -11.80
N TYR A 72 -7.31 -7.82 -12.60
CA TYR A 72 -6.89 -7.86 -14.00
C TYR A 72 -5.36 -7.95 -14.18
N LEU A 73 -4.58 -7.69 -13.13
CA LEU A 73 -3.11 -7.82 -13.20
C LEU A 73 -2.63 -9.22 -12.82
N ARG A 74 -3.47 -10.09 -12.25
CA ARG A 74 -3.04 -11.41 -11.75
C ARG A 74 -2.46 -12.26 -12.88
N GLY A 75 -1.27 -12.81 -12.66
CA GLY A 75 -0.54 -13.60 -13.65
C GLY A 75 0.12 -12.78 -14.76
N VAL A 76 -0.17 -11.49 -14.88
CA VAL A 76 0.40 -10.62 -15.92
C VAL A 76 1.84 -10.21 -15.54
N ILE A 77 2.71 -10.12 -16.55
CA ILE A 77 4.10 -9.70 -16.39
C ILE A 77 4.20 -8.20 -16.68
N GLY A 78 4.74 -7.45 -15.73
CA GLY A 78 5.04 -6.03 -15.87
C GLY A 78 6.55 -5.77 -15.78
N THR A 79 6.97 -4.60 -16.27
CA THR A 79 8.36 -4.12 -16.10
C THR A 79 8.40 -3.05 -15.01
N VAL A 80 9.31 -3.19 -14.04
CA VAL A 80 9.51 -2.18 -12.99
C VAL A 80 10.05 -0.90 -13.62
N THR A 81 9.30 0.19 -13.46
CA THR A 81 9.71 1.53 -13.92
C THR A 81 10.26 2.39 -12.79
N LYS A 82 9.82 2.14 -11.55
CA LYS A 82 10.22 2.92 -10.39
C LYS A 82 10.03 2.13 -9.09
N LEU A 83 10.93 2.33 -8.13
CA LEU A 83 10.70 2.05 -6.71
C LEU A 83 10.08 3.32 -6.11
N VAL A 84 8.81 3.26 -5.72
CA VAL A 84 7.98 4.45 -5.50
C VAL A 84 8.13 5.00 -4.08
N TYR A 85 7.96 4.13 -3.08
CA TYR A 85 8.08 4.42 -1.65
C TYR A 85 8.10 3.11 -0.85
N GLU A 86 8.28 3.26 0.46
CA GLU A 86 8.15 2.21 1.47
C GLU A 86 6.88 2.52 2.28
N SER A 87 6.04 1.51 2.54
CA SER A 87 4.81 1.68 3.32
C SER A 87 4.33 0.33 3.85
N PRO A 88 3.52 0.27 4.91
CA PRO A 88 2.71 -0.90 5.17
C PRO A 88 1.82 -1.23 3.97
N ALA A 89 1.58 -2.51 3.74
CA ALA A 89 0.68 -2.95 2.69
C ALA A 89 -0.76 -2.54 3.03
N PRO A 90 -1.62 -2.22 2.04
CA PRO A 90 -2.99 -1.84 2.32
C PRO A 90 -3.78 -2.97 2.99
N GLU A 91 -3.41 -4.23 2.72
CA GLU A 91 -3.96 -5.43 3.36
C GLU A 91 -3.67 -5.48 4.87
N ASP A 92 -2.62 -4.81 5.36
CA ASP A 92 -2.27 -4.73 6.77
C ASP A 92 -2.74 -3.40 7.39
N GLU A 93 -2.50 -2.27 6.71
CA GLU A 93 -2.85 -0.93 7.18
C GLU A 93 -4.36 -0.75 7.38
N ALA A 94 -5.18 -1.31 6.49
CA ALA A 94 -6.65 -1.26 6.61
C ALA A 94 -7.18 -1.92 7.89
N TRP A 95 -6.39 -2.79 8.51
CA TRP A 95 -6.70 -3.46 9.78
C TRP A 95 -5.90 -2.90 10.97
N GLY A 96 -5.22 -1.77 10.79
CA GLY A 96 -4.44 -1.09 11.83
C GLY A 96 -3.05 -1.70 12.09
N HIS A 97 -2.61 -2.64 11.25
CA HIS A 97 -1.27 -3.23 11.35
C HIS A 97 -0.29 -2.40 10.51
N ILE A 98 0.46 -1.52 11.16
CA ILE A 98 1.42 -0.62 10.49
C ILE A 98 2.89 -0.94 10.80
N ASP A 99 3.14 -2.05 11.48
CA ASP A 99 4.48 -2.39 11.97
C ASP A 99 5.32 -3.18 10.94
N LYS A 100 4.72 -3.58 9.81
CA LYS A 100 5.39 -4.27 8.70
C LYS A 100 5.38 -3.38 7.46
N VAL A 101 6.55 -2.87 7.09
CA VAL A 101 6.74 -2.01 5.92
C VAL A 101 7.38 -2.81 4.80
N GLU A 102 6.94 -2.56 3.56
CA GLU A 102 7.53 -3.16 2.36
C GLU A 102 7.70 -2.14 1.23
N TRP A 103 8.49 -2.50 0.23
CA TRP A 103 8.69 -1.68 -0.97
C TRP A 103 7.47 -1.72 -1.89
N PHE A 104 7.14 -0.57 -2.47
CA PHE A 104 6.15 -0.43 -3.54
C PHE A 104 6.83 -0.11 -4.87
N TYR A 105 6.39 -0.79 -5.91
CA TYR A 105 6.96 -0.72 -7.24
C TYR A 105 5.91 -0.20 -8.22
N ALA A 106 6.29 0.72 -9.11
CA ALA A 106 5.49 1.06 -10.27
C ALA A 106 5.85 0.11 -11.41
N LEU A 107 4.87 -0.65 -11.90
CA LEU A 107 5.01 -1.54 -13.04
C LEU A 107 4.29 -0.98 -14.26
N LEU A 108 4.94 -1.19 -15.42
CA LEU A 108 4.40 -0.94 -16.75
C LEU A 108 3.97 -2.27 -17.37
N PHE A 109 2.70 -2.35 -17.78
CA PHE A 109 2.13 -3.50 -18.47
C PHE A 109 1.73 -3.08 -19.88
N ARG A 110 1.85 -3.98 -20.86
CA ARG A 110 1.29 -3.74 -22.19
C ARG A 110 -0.20 -4.02 -22.16
N HIS A 111 -0.99 -3.22 -22.88
CA HIS A 111 -2.44 -3.41 -22.96
C HIS A 111 -2.82 -4.83 -23.39
N GLU A 112 -2.14 -5.38 -24.40
CA GLU A 112 -2.39 -6.72 -24.94
C GLU A 112 -2.03 -7.88 -23.98
N ASP A 113 -1.19 -7.61 -22.96
CA ASP A 113 -0.88 -8.63 -21.95
C ASP A 113 -1.96 -8.67 -20.84
N VAL A 114 -2.76 -7.61 -20.72
CA VAL A 114 -3.82 -7.48 -19.71
C VAL A 114 -5.20 -7.82 -20.31
N TRP A 115 -5.47 -7.35 -21.52
CA TRP A 115 -6.76 -7.50 -22.19
C TRP A 115 -6.60 -8.27 -23.49
N THR A 116 -7.46 -9.25 -23.71
CA THR A 116 -7.51 -10.05 -24.94
C THR A 116 -8.33 -9.38 -26.05
N ASP A 117 -8.54 -8.06 -26.00
CA ASP A 117 -9.38 -7.34 -26.97
C ASP A 117 -8.63 -7.19 -28.30
N ASP A 118 -9.19 -7.80 -29.36
CA ASP A 118 -8.69 -7.78 -30.73
C ASP A 118 -9.46 -6.80 -31.63
N GLY A 119 -10.17 -5.83 -31.02
CA GLY A 119 -10.88 -4.78 -31.73
C GLY A 119 -9.98 -3.95 -32.67
N PRO A 120 -10.53 -3.42 -33.78
CA PRO A 120 -9.77 -2.66 -34.77
C PRO A 120 -9.21 -1.33 -34.23
N ASP A 121 -9.70 -0.87 -33.09
CA ASP A 121 -9.26 0.36 -32.43
C ASP A 121 -8.18 0.11 -31.36
N THR A 122 -7.75 -1.15 -31.15
CA THR A 122 -6.68 -1.48 -30.19
C THR A 122 -5.33 -0.96 -30.69
N ASN A 123 -4.69 -0.11 -29.90
CA ASN A 123 -3.34 0.36 -30.17
C ASN A 123 -2.30 -0.55 -29.49
N PRO A 124 -1.40 -1.21 -30.25
CA PRO A 124 -0.41 -2.14 -29.69
C PRO A 124 0.64 -1.46 -28.79
N ASN A 125 0.73 -0.13 -28.81
CA ASN A 125 1.67 0.64 -27.98
C ASN A 125 1.03 1.14 -26.67
N ASP A 126 -0.25 0.86 -26.42
CA ASP A 126 -0.91 1.30 -25.20
C ASP A 126 -0.41 0.51 -23.99
N THR A 127 -0.34 1.20 -22.86
CA THR A 127 0.22 0.67 -21.63
C THR A 127 -0.62 1.02 -20.42
N ILE A 128 -0.49 0.19 -19.38
CA ILE A 128 -1.15 0.35 -18.09
C ILE A 128 -0.07 0.47 -17.04
N HIS A 129 -0.20 1.48 -16.17
CA HIS A 129 0.70 1.70 -15.05
C HIS A 129 -0.04 1.39 -13.75
N ALA A 130 0.56 0.57 -12.89
CA ALA A 130 0.02 0.29 -11.57
C ALA A 130 1.14 0.25 -10.53
N GLN A 131 0.80 0.61 -9.29
CA GLN A 131 1.68 0.43 -8.15
C GLN A 131 1.30 -0.88 -7.46
N VAL A 132 2.30 -1.70 -7.16
CA VAL A 132 2.13 -3.02 -6.56
C VAL A 132 3.18 -3.19 -5.47
N SER A 133 2.75 -3.69 -4.31
CA SER A 133 3.65 -3.93 -3.19
C SER A 133 4.47 -5.20 -3.37
N GLU A 134 5.64 -5.29 -2.73
CA GLU A 134 6.61 -6.37 -2.95
C GLU A 134 6.02 -7.78 -2.79
N ARG A 135 5.14 -7.98 -1.80
CA ARG A 135 4.51 -9.28 -1.54
C ARG A 135 3.72 -9.83 -2.71
N TRP A 136 3.26 -9.01 -3.64
CA TRP A 136 2.49 -9.42 -4.81
C TRP A 136 3.36 -9.75 -6.02
N LEU A 137 4.67 -9.57 -5.94
CA LEU A 137 5.57 -9.73 -7.09
C LEU A 137 6.45 -10.97 -6.96
N GLU A 138 6.76 -11.59 -8.09
CA GLU A 138 7.76 -12.65 -8.22
C GLU A 138 8.60 -12.49 -9.50
N PRO A 139 9.87 -12.93 -9.49
CA PRO A 139 10.67 -13.05 -10.71
C PRO A 139 9.99 -13.93 -11.75
N VAL A 140 10.18 -13.59 -13.03
CA VAL A 140 9.78 -14.42 -14.18
C VAL A 140 10.81 -15.51 -14.44
#